data_AF-A0A1Z4VM06-F1
#
_entry.id   AF-A0A1Z4VM06-F1
#
_cell.length_a   1.000
_cell.length_b   1.000
_cell.length_c   1.000
_cell.angle_alpha   90.00
_cell.angle_beta   90.00
_cell.angle_gamma   90.00
#
_symmetry.space_group_name_H-M   'P 1'
#
loop_
_entity.id
_entity.type
_entity.pdbx_description
1 polymer ?
#
loop_
_entity_poly.entity_id
_entity_poly.type
_entity_poly.pdbx_seq_one_letter_code
_entity_poly.pdbx_strand_id
1 'polypeptide(L)'
;MRRLLFLLLTCLPLSVLAQVDTGRLVQMVDYIGVDYAAAVADGEIISQGEYREMQDFAAAVRRQIAALEAGKASAELADQARQLQQLVAEREAPAEVAGAAAALSRQLLQRWT
;
A
#
# COMPACT_ATOMS: atom_id res chain seq x y z
N MET A 1 -24.41 -18.56 54.16
CA MET A 1 -24.30 -17.43 53.21
C MET A 1 -22.81 -17.30 52.89
N ARG A 2 -22.32 -17.28 51.65
CA ARG A 2 -22.73 -16.49 50.50
C ARG A 2 -22.17 -17.18 49.23
N ARG A 3 -23.05 -17.59 48.31
CA ARG A 3 -22.66 -18.09 46.98
C ARG A 3 -21.98 -16.92 46.27
N LEU A 4 -20.69 -17.01 45.93
CA LEU A 4 -20.09 -16.03 45.03
C LEU A 4 -20.46 -16.40 43.59
N LEU A 5 -21.25 -15.50 43.02
CA LEU A 5 -21.78 -15.47 41.68
C LEU A 5 -20.63 -15.42 40.65
N PHE A 6 -20.66 -16.32 39.68
CA PHE A 6 -19.87 -16.23 38.45
C PHE A 6 -20.21 -14.93 37.71
N LEU A 7 -19.21 -14.09 37.44
CA LEU A 7 -19.29 -13.08 36.39
C LEU A 7 -18.26 -13.44 35.33
N LEU A 8 -18.66 -14.30 34.40
CA LEU A 8 -17.98 -14.48 33.13
C LEU A 8 -18.18 -13.20 32.32
N LEU A 9 -17.24 -12.26 32.42
CA LEU A 9 -17.04 -11.26 31.37
C LEU A 9 -16.42 -11.98 30.18
N THR A 10 -17.26 -12.55 29.32
CA THR A 10 -16.84 -12.87 27.95
C THR A 10 -16.61 -11.55 27.24
N CYS A 11 -15.38 -11.06 27.30
CA CYS A 11 -14.89 -10.06 26.37
C CYS A 11 -14.83 -10.77 25.02
N LEU A 12 -15.89 -10.63 24.20
CA LEU A 12 -15.85 -11.04 22.81
C LEU A 12 -14.82 -10.11 22.16
N PRO A 13 -13.66 -10.58 21.67
CA PRO A 13 -12.83 -9.72 20.84
C PRO A 13 -13.66 -9.37 19.62
N LEU A 14 -14.12 -8.12 19.55
CA LEU A 14 -14.60 -7.55 18.30
C LEU A 14 -13.38 -7.50 17.41
N SER A 15 -13.21 -8.52 16.57
CA SER A 15 -12.25 -8.48 15.49
C SER A 15 -12.64 -7.30 14.60
N VAL A 16 -12.05 -6.13 14.85
CA VAL A 16 -12.04 -5.05 13.87
C VAL A 16 -11.26 -5.63 12.71
N LEU A 17 -11.96 -6.15 11.71
CA LEU A 17 -11.36 -6.36 10.40
C LEU A 17 -10.92 -4.96 9.96
N ALA A 18 -9.61 -4.73 9.94
CA ALA A 18 -9.06 -3.50 9.41
C ALA A 18 -9.46 -3.40 7.93
N GLN A 19 -10.50 -2.62 7.64
CA GLN A 19 -10.91 -2.36 6.28
C GLN A 19 -9.83 -1.50 5.62
N VAL A 20 -9.36 -1.91 4.44
CA VAL A 20 -8.43 -1.11 3.66
C VAL A 20 -9.14 0.17 3.22
N ASP A 21 -8.58 1.32 3.59
CA ASP A 21 -9.02 2.62 3.08
C ASP A 21 -8.44 2.82 1.68
N THR A 22 -9.28 2.63 0.67
CA THR A 22 -8.87 2.66 -0.73
C THR A 22 -8.53 4.08 -1.20
N GLY A 23 -9.12 5.12 -0.60
CA GLY A 23 -8.75 6.51 -0.88
C GLY A 23 -7.34 6.82 -0.37
N ARG A 24 -7.02 6.40 0.85
CA ARG A 24 -5.66 6.52 1.39
C ARG A 24 -4.63 5.69 0.60
N LEU A 25 -5.02 4.50 0.14
CA LEU A 25 -4.17 3.65 -0.68
C LEU A 25 -3.83 4.34 -2.02
N VAL A 26 -4.81 4.92 -2.71
CA VAL A 26 -4.58 5.70 -3.95
C VAL A 26 -3.65 6.87 -3.68
N GLN A 27 -3.88 7.64 -2.61
CA GLN A 27 -3.01 8.76 -2.24
C GLN A 27 -1.56 8.32 -2.03
N MET A 28 -1.33 7.17 -1.41
CA MET A 28 0.02 6.64 -1.19
C MET A 28 0.69 6.19 -2.49
N VAL A 29 -0.08 5.64 -3.44
CA VAL A 29 0.43 5.30 -4.78
C VAL A 29 0.78 6.58 -5.56
N ASP A 30 -0.11 7.58 -5.55
CA ASP A 30 0.12 8.86 -6.23
C ASP A 30 1.33 9.59 -5.64
N TYR A 31 1.51 9.55 -4.32
CA TYR A 31 2.68 10.12 -3.64
C TYR A 31 3.99 9.53 -4.18
N ILE A 32 4.08 8.20 -4.29
CA ILE A 32 5.26 7.54 -4.90
C ILE A 32 5.47 8.06 -6.33
N GLY A 33 4.40 8.17 -7.13
CA GLY A 33 4.52 8.61 -8.52
C GLY A 33 4.98 10.06 -8.70
N VAL A 34 4.56 10.95 -7.80
CA VAL A 34 4.84 12.40 -7.89
C VAL A 34 6.20 12.76 -7.27
N ASP A 35 6.52 12.18 -6.10
CA ASP A 35 7.65 12.63 -5.29
C ASP A 35 8.93 11.79 -5.49
N TYR A 36 8.86 10.64 -6.17
CA TYR A 36 10.04 9.79 -6.37
C TYR A 36 11.22 10.50 -7.08
N ALA A 37 10.95 11.49 -7.95
CA ALA A 37 12.01 12.28 -8.59
C ALA A 37 12.83 13.14 -7.61
N ALA A 38 12.32 13.39 -6.39
CA ALA A 38 13.07 14.04 -5.32
C ALA A 38 13.99 13.05 -4.56
N ALA A 39 13.77 11.75 -4.72
CA ALA A 39 14.53 10.68 -4.10
C ALA A 39 15.66 10.14 -4.99
N VAL A 40 15.36 9.95 -6.28
CA VAL A 40 16.26 9.31 -7.26
C VAL A 40 16.33 10.13 -8.55
N ALA A 41 17.54 10.33 -9.06
CA ALA A 41 17.79 10.91 -10.38
C ALA A 41 18.94 10.14 -11.05
N ASP A 42 18.78 9.83 -12.34
CA ASP A 42 19.78 9.08 -13.15
C ASP A 42 20.26 7.76 -12.50
N GLY A 43 19.35 7.06 -11.79
CA GLY A 43 19.65 5.80 -11.08
C GLY A 43 20.38 5.97 -9.73
N GLU A 44 20.72 7.21 -9.37
CA GLU A 44 21.40 7.54 -8.12
C GLU A 44 20.43 8.07 -7.06
N ILE A 45 20.69 7.72 -5.81
CA ILE A 45 19.91 8.20 -4.67
C ILE A 45 20.38 9.61 -4.33
N ILE A 46 19.59 10.62 -4.68
CA ILE A 46 19.88 12.03 -4.41
C ILE A 46 19.36 12.49 -3.04
N SER A 47 18.41 11.76 -2.46
CA SER A 47 17.94 11.97 -1.09
C SER A 47 17.65 10.63 -0.39
N GLN A 48 18.49 10.28 0.58
CA GLN A 48 18.37 9.00 1.31
C GLN A 48 17.10 8.90 2.15
N GLY A 49 16.65 10.02 2.73
CA GLY A 49 15.42 10.07 3.52
C GLY A 49 14.20 9.79 2.63
N GLU A 50 14.08 10.55 1.55
CA GLU A 50 12.99 10.42 0.57
C GLU A 50 12.99 9.03 -0.06
N TYR A 51 14.15 8.49 -0.44
CA TYR A 51 14.22 7.15 -1.03
C TYR A 51 13.74 6.06 -0.07
N ARG A 52 14.07 6.18 1.22
CA ARG A 52 13.56 5.25 2.24
C ARG A 52 12.04 5.35 2.36
N GLU A 53 11.48 6.54 2.29
CA GLU A 53 10.02 6.72 2.29
C GLU A 53 9.37 6.10 1.04
N MET A 54 9.96 6.26 -0.14
CA MET A 54 9.48 5.60 -1.37
C MET A 54 9.44 4.07 -1.21
N GLN A 55 10.48 3.48 -0.60
CA GLN A 55 10.52 2.04 -0.32
C GLN A 55 9.46 1.62 0.70
N ASP A 56 9.31 2.37 1.79
CA ASP A 56 8.34 2.09 2.86
C ASP A 56 6.90 2.16 2.32
N PHE A 57 6.59 3.19 1.52
CA PHE A 57 5.29 3.35 0.89
C PHE A 57 5.04 2.27 -0.15
N ALA A 58 5.99 1.93 -1.03
CA ALA A 58 5.80 0.86 -2.00
C ALA A 58 5.54 -0.49 -1.33
N ALA A 59 6.24 -0.79 -0.23
CA ALA A 59 5.99 -1.99 0.56
C ALA A 59 4.62 -1.96 1.26
N ALA A 60 4.18 -0.79 1.76
CA ALA A 60 2.86 -0.62 2.35
C ALA A 60 1.73 -0.75 1.32
N VAL A 61 1.90 -0.21 0.11
CA VAL A 61 0.96 -0.36 -1.03
C VAL A 61 0.76 -1.84 -1.32
N ARG A 62 1.85 -2.60 -1.49
CA ARG A 62 1.77 -4.05 -1.76
C ARG A 62 1.01 -4.80 -0.68
N ARG A 63 1.30 -4.53 0.60
CA ARG A 63 0.61 -5.19 1.73
C ARG A 63 -0.88 -4.87 1.77
N GLN A 64 -1.26 -3.61 1.54
CA GLN A 64 -2.67 -3.20 1.57
C GLN A 64 -3.45 -3.76 0.38
N ILE A 65 -2.86 -3.79 -0.82
CA ILE A 65 -3.48 -4.42 -1.99
C ILE A 65 -3.70 -5.92 -1.78
N ALA A 66 -2.73 -6.63 -1.19
CA ALA A 66 -2.88 -8.04 -0.85
C ALA A 66 -3.99 -8.33 0.18
N ALA A 67 -4.43 -7.31 0.93
CA ALA A 67 -5.52 -7.39 1.90
C ALA A 67 -6.90 -7.00 1.31
N LEU A 68 -6.95 -6.55 0.05
CA LEU A 68 -8.22 -6.33 -0.66
C LEU A 68 -8.89 -7.68 -0.99
N GLU A 69 -10.22 -7.69 -1.14
CA GLU A 69 -11.01 -8.90 -1.42
C GLU A 69 -10.43 -9.75 -2.57
N ALA A 70 -10.44 -11.07 -2.40
CA ALA A 70 -9.84 -12.01 -3.33
C ALA A 70 -10.63 -12.14 -4.65
N GLY A 71 -9.94 -12.08 -5.79
CA GLY A 71 -10.51 -12.23 -7.13
C GLY A 71 -9.50 -11.89 -8.23
N LYS A 72 -9.87 -12.06 -9.51
CA LYS A 72 -8.95 -11.80 -10.64
C LYS A 72 -8.40 -10.37 -10.66
N ALA A 73 -9.26 -9.37 -10.42
CA ALA A 73 -8.85 -7.97 -10.34
C ALA A 73 -7.86 -7.70 -9.20
N SER A 74 -7.97 -8.42 -8.08
CA SER A 74 -7.03 -8.33 -6.96
C SER A 74 -5.67 -8.95 -7.31
N ALA A 75 -5.64 -10.01 -8.12
CA ALA A 75 -4.39 -10.56 -8.64
C ALA A 75 -3.66 -9.56 -9.57
N GLU A 76 -4.38 -8.94 -10.51
CA GLU A 76 -3.80 -7.91 -11.39
C GLU A 76 -3.26 -6.71 -10.61
N LEU A 77 -4.00 -6.22 -9.61
CA LEU A 77 -3.52 -5.16 -8.71
C LEU A 77 -2.29 -5.60 -7.91
N ALA A 78 -2.27 -6.83 -7.41
CA ALA A 78 -1.12 -7.35 -6.67
C ALA A 78 0.13 -7.43 -7.56
N ASP A 79 -0.04 -7.74 -8.85
CA ASP A 79 1.05 -7.78 -9.82
C ASP A 79 1.59 -6.37 -10.11
N GLN A 80 0.71 -5.41 -10.35
CA GLN A 80 1.07 -3.99 -10.52
C GLN A 80 1.76 -3.41 -9.29
N ALA A 81 1.30 -3.76 -8.08
CA ALA A 81 1.92 -3.33 -6.83
C ALA A 81 3.33 -3.91 -6.65
N ARG A 82 3.55 -5.17 -7.05
CA ARG A 82 4.88 -5.78 -7.05
C ARG A 82 5.80 -5.12 -8.07
N GLN A 83 5.29 -4.82 -9.27
CA GLN A 83 6.03 -4.10 -10.30
C GLN A 83 6.45 -2.71 -9.80
N LEU A 84 5.53 -1.92 -9.24
CA LEU A 84 5.86 -0.60 -8.70
C LEU A 84 6.96 -0.68 -7.63
N GLN A 85 6.85 -1.64 -6.70
CA GLN A 85 7.88 -1.84 -5.68
C GLN A 85 9.24 -2.24 -6.28
N GLN A 86 9.24 -3.06 -7.33
CA GLN A 86 10.47 -3.47 -8.01
C GLN A 86 11.15 -2.28 -8.70
N LEU A 87 10.40 -1.45 -9.43
CA LEU A 87 10.95 -0.25 -10.08
C LEU A 87 11.63 0.69 -9.07
N VAL A 88 11.01 0.89 -7.90
CA VAL A 88 11.60 1.67 -6.80
C VAL A 88 12.87 1.01 -6.25
N ALA A 89 12.87 -0.32 -6.07
CA ALA A 89 14.03 -1.06 -5.56
C ALA A 89 15.21 -1.06 -6.55
N GLU A 90 14.92 -1.13 -7.84
CA GLU A 90 15.91 -1.13 -8.93
C GLU A 90 16.40 0.28 -9.28
N ARG A 91 15.77 1.31 -8.68
CA ARG A 91 16.06 2.73 -8.90
C ARG A 91 15.84 3.15 -10.35
N GLU A 92 14.79 2.61 -10.96
CA GLU A 92 14.42 2.92 -12.34
C GLU A 92 14.06 4.40 -12.52
N ALA A 93 13.99 4.82 -13.78
CA ALA A 93 13.80 6.23 -14.11
C ALA A 93 12.51 6.79 -13.49
N PRO A 94 12.49 8.05 -13.01
CA PRO A 94 11.30 8.62 -12.39
C PRO A 94 10.04 8.56 -13.27
N ALA A 95 10.19 8.65 -14.58
CA ALA A 95 9.08 8.53 -15.52
C ALA A 95 8.44 7.12 -15.52
N GLU A 96 9.24 6.07 -15.33
CA GLU A 96 8.75 4.69 -15.27
C GLU A 96 8.01 4.42 -13.96
N VAL A 97 8.56 4.89 -12.84
CA VAL A 97 7.89 4.82 -11.53
C VAL A 97 6.58 5.61 -11.54
N ALA A 98 6.58 6.83 -12.06
CA ALA A 98 5.39 7.65 -12.21
C ALA A 98 4.33 6.98 -13.11
N GLY A 99 4.76 6.38 -14.23
CA GLY A 99 3.87 5.64 -15.14
C GLY A 99 3.21 4.44 -14.47
N ALA A 100 3.98 3.64 -13.72
CA ALA A 100 3.48 2.49 -12.99
C ALA A 100 2.53 2.89 -11.85
N ALA A 101 2.87 3.93 -11.08
CA ALA A 101 2.03 4.48 -10.03
C ALA A 101 0.69 4.97 -10.60
N ALA A 102 0.72 5.78 -11.66
CA ALA A 102 -0.50 6.28 -12.30
C ALA A 102 -1.38 5.15 -12.86
N ALA A 103 -0.78 4.08 -13.41
CA ALA A 103 -1.52 2.92 -13.87
C ALA A 103 -2.22 2.19 -12.71
N LEU A 104 -1.50 1.99 -11.60
CA LEU A 104 -2.04 1.35 -10.41
C LEU A 104 -3.17 2.19 -9.76
N SER A 105 -2.99 3.51 -9.61
CA SER A 105 -4.03 4.41 -9.11
C SER A 105 -5.29 4.36 -9.98
N ARG A 106 -5.16 4.39 -11.30
CA ARG A 106 -6.31 4.24 -12.21
C ARG A 106 -7.04 2.92 -11.99
N GLN A 107 -6.32 1.81 -11.84
CA GLN A 107 -6.92 0.50 -11.62
C GLN A 107 -7.65 0.41 -10.28
N LEU A 108 -7.10 1.00 -9.22
CA LEU A 108 -7.75 1.11 -7.91
C LEU A 108 -9.05 1.93 -8.01
N LEU A 109 -9.00 3.08 -8.67
CA LEU A 109 -10.16 3.97 -8.84
C LEU A 109 -11.28 3.35 -9.68
N GLN A 110 -10.95 2.58 -10.71
CA GLN A 110 -11.97 1.94 -11.56
C GLN A 110 -12.83 0.91 -10.82
N ARG A 111 -12.38 0.44 -9.66
CA ARG A 111 -12.93 -0.80 -9.06
C ARG A 111 -13.24 -0.70 -7.57
N TRP A 112 -12.71 0.30 -6.86
CA TRP A 112 -12.85 0.51 -5.41
C TRP A 112 -13.15 1.95 -4.96
N THR A 113 -13.50 2.84 -5.90
CA THR A 113 -14.13 4.14 -5.61
C THR A 113 -15.41 4.28 -6.41
#